data_AF-X6NNB9-F1
#
_entry.id   AF-X6NNB9-F1
#
_cell.length_a   1.000
_cell.length_b   1.000
_cell.length_c   1.000
_cell.angle_alpha   90.00
_cell.angle_beta   90.00
_cell.angle_gamma   90.00
#
_symmetry.space_group_name_H-M   'P 1'
#
loop_
_entity.id
_entity.type
_entity.pdbx_description
1 polymer ?
#
loop_
_entity_poly.entity_id
_entity_poly.type
_entity_poly.pdbx_seq_one_letter_code
_entity_poly.pdbx_strand_id
1 'polypeptide(L)'
;MNDLSSQFYLKESDIKNHRTRASACVDQLQELNRHVTVTNIGKELSPRLLQESDFQVVVLVNYPLEDQIKYGSICYELGINSLPPRGWAFLFFFIIHLTTCFFLVPFFFFVENNKNGIHGSASPAVVQVHEDQRHGLETGDWVRFEEIKGMTELNNRDAVQIKFLTPFTFEIDDTSSFSEYKGEGLYFQVKKPKRIAFSRLQDQLKTPSFLMSDFTKDCGQRHIFYQVHNFFFPLCYLIKTKDLSFFALCAFRQKNGRFPHPTSEEDANAVVQKAKEIENAEEGKSSLNEKILFGLARCSSAVINPMAAFLGGVVGQEVLKACTGKFSPIHQILYFDAFEALPSADVPLTQYAPLHCRYDDNIAVFGKDLQEKVLNAKF
;
A
#
# COMPACT_ATOMS: atom_id res chain seq x y z
N MET A 1 -9.74 22.14 15.71
CA MET A 1 -8.51 22.14 16.52
C MET A 1 -7.68 20.89 16.22
N ASN A 2 -8.28 19.70 16.30
CA ASN A 2 -7.59 18.41 16.13
C ASN A 2 -6.77 18.27 14.83
N ASP A 3 -7.23 18.81 13.70
CA ASP A 3 -6.48 18.74 12.43
C ASP A 3 -5.03 19.31 12.54
N LEU A 4 -4.76 20.22 13.49
CA LEU A 4 -3.43 20.79 13.73
C LEU A 4 -2.40 19.79 14.28
N SER A 5 -2.85 18.60 14.73
CA SER A 5 -1.99 17.56 15.27
C SER A 5 -1.06 16.95 14.22
N SER A 6 -1.53 16.88 12.97
CA SER A 6 -0.81 16.23 11.89
C SER A 6 -0.73 17.08 10.62
N GLN A 7 -1.66 18.03 10.42
CA GLN A 7 -1.64 18.89 9.24
C GLN A 7 -0.72 20.11 9.49
N PHE A 8 0.52 20.00 9.02
CA PHE A 8 1.56 21.00 9.19
C PHE A 8 1.32 22.32 8.44
N TYR A 9 0.38 22.38 7.48
CA TYR A 9 0.02 23.63 6.80
C TYR A 9 -1.06 24.44 7.51
N LEU A 10 -1.85 23.81 8.38
CA LEU A 10 -2.92 24.50 9.09
C LEU A 10 -2.36 25.32 10.25
N LYS A 11 -2.96 26.49 10.48
CA LYS A 11 -2.65 27.37 11.62
C LYS A 11 -3.92 27.60 12.44
N GLU A 12 -3.74 27.96 13.71
CA GLU A 12 -4.88 28.34 14.57
C GLU A 12 -5.66 29.54 13.99
N SER A 13 -4.99 30.44 13.27
CA SER A 13 -5.64 31.54 12.56
C SER A 13 -6.60 31.07 11.48
N ASP A 14 -6.35 29.95 10.81
CA ASP A 14 -7.25 29.42 9.77
C ASP A 14 -8.57 28.95 10.39
N ILE A 15 -8.52 28.40 11.62
CA ILE A 15 -9.70 28.03 12.40
C ILE A 15 -10.50 29.28 12.78
N LYS A 16 -9.82 30.31 13.32
CA LYS A 16 -10.46 31.58 13.72
C LYS A 16 -11.12 32.29 12.54
N ASN A 17 -10.54 32.16 11.34
CA ASN A 17 -11.04 32.77 10.11
C ASN A 17 -12.02 31.86 9.34
N HIS A 18 -12.45 30.73 9.92
CA HIS A 18 -13.37 29.78 9.30
C HIS A 18 -12.97 29.32 7.88
N ARG A 19 -11.66 29.21 7.62
CA ARG A 19 -11.16 28.71 6.32
C ARG A 19 -11.40 27.21 6.22
N THR A 20 -11.78 26.76 5.03
CA THR A 20 -11.81 25.32 4.74
C THR A 20 -10.39 24.77 4.66
N ARG A 21 -10.19 23.50 5.04
CA ARG A 21 -8.87 22.83 4.98
C ARG A 21 -8.19 22.99 3.62
N ALA A 22 -8.93 22.78 2.53
CA ALA A 22 -8.39 22.92 1.18
C ALA A 22 -7.97 24.37 0.88
N SER A 23 -8.80 25.36 1.24
CA SER A 23 -8.45 26.77 1.04
C SER A 23 -7.26 27.24 1.88
N ALA A 24 -7.02 26.63 3.05
CA ALA A 24 -5.89 26.97 3.93
C ALA A 24 -4.55 26.41 3.43
N CYS A 25 -4.58 25.28 2.70
CA CYS A 25 -3.38 24.58 2.24
C CYS A 25 -2.97 24.93 0.80
N VAL A 26 -3.88 25.45 -0.04
CA VAL A 26 -3.67 25.59 -1.50
C VAL A 26 -2.42 26.41 -1.85
N ASP A 27 -2.23 27.56 -1.21
CA ASP A 27 -1.11 28.46 -1.52
C ASP A 27 0.23 27.82 -1.14
N GLN A 28 0.30 27.22 0.05
CA GLN A 28 1.51 26.55 0.56
C GLN A 28 1.88 25.32 -0.28
N LEU A 29 0.88 24.59 -0.81
CA LEU A 29 1.11 23.48 -1.74
C LEU A 29 1.63 23.98 -3.10
N GLN A 30 1.08 25.09 -3.62
CA GLN A 30 1.51 25.68 -4.88
C GLN A 30 2.97 26.17 -4.83
N GLU A 31 3.44 26.62 -3.66
CA GLU A 31 4.82 27.06 -3.46
C GLU A 31 5.86 25.93 -3.58
N LEU A 32 5.47 24.66 -3.36
CA LEU A 32 6.39 23.52 -3.43
C LEU A 32 6.96 23.30 -4.84
N ASN A 33 6.16 23.53 -5.89
CA ASN A 33 6.59 23.32 -7.26
C ASN A 33 5.82 24.22 -8.23
N ARG A 34 6.53 25.17 -8.85
CA ARG A 34 5.97 26.12 -9.82
C ARG A 34 5.53 25.47 -11.14
N HIS A 35 5.98 24.26 -11.44
CA HIS A 35 5.58 23.52 -12.64
C HIS A 35 4.26 22.77 -12.47
N VAL A 36 3.73 22.67 -11.24
CA VAL A 36 2.48 21.98 -10.94
C VAL A 36 1.43 23.02 -10.55
N THR A 37 0.26 22.98 -11.19
CA THR A 37 -0.87 23.82 -10.78
C THR A 37 -1.65 23.14 -9.68
N VAL A 38 -1.85 23.81 -8.55
CA VAL A 38 -2.65 23.33 -7.43
C VAL A 38 -3.96 24.11 -7.36
N THR A 39 -5.08 23.42 -7.47
CA THR A 39 -6.41 24.05 -7.51
C THR A 39 -7.31 23.45 -6.43
N ASN A 40 -7.95 24.33 -5.64
CA ASN A 40 -9.07 23.92 -4.80
C ASN A 40 -10.36 23.95 -5.65
N ILE A 41 -10.95 22.77 -5.90
CA ILE A 41 -12.17 22.63 -6.70
C ILE A 41 -13.38 23.29 -6.00
N GLY A 42 -13.39 23.34 -4.67
CA GLY A 42 -14.47 23.95 -3.87
C GLY A 42 -15.83 23.26 -4.01
N LYS A 43 -15.91 22.11 -4.69
CA LYS A 43 -17.12 21.32 -4.87
C LYS A 43 -17.02 20.02 -4.09
N GLU A 44 -18.15 19.51 -3.64
CA GLU A 44 -18.23 18.17 -3.09
C GLU A 44 -17.93 17.12 -4.18
N LEU A 45 -17.33 16.02 -3.76
CA LEU A 45 -17.10 14.88 -4.63
C LEU A 45 -18.45 14.31 -5.08
N SER A 46 -18.63 14.16 -6.39
CA SER A 46 -19.84 13.60 -6.98
C SER A 46 -19.50 12.71 -8.17
N PRO A 47 -20.38 11.76 -8.55
CA PRO A 47 -20.17 10.93 -9.74
C PRO A 47 -19.98 11.77 -11.01
N ARG A 48 -20.77 12.84 -11.13
CA ARG A 48 -20.71 13.78 -12.25
C ARG A 48 -19.35 14.49 -12.33
N LEU A 49 -18.82 14.96 -11.20
CA LEU A 49 -17.48 15.58 -11.15
C LEU A 49 -16.41 14.63 -11.68
N LEU A 50 -16.44 13.35 -11.26
CA LEU A 50 -15.46 12.37 -11.72
C LEU A 50 -15.58 12.10 -13.24
N GLN A 51 -16.80 11.97 -13.74
CA GLN A 51 -17.08 11.71 -15.15
C GLN A 51 -16.71 12.89 -16.07
N GLU A 52 -16.97 14.12 -15.62
CA GLU A 52 -16.67 15.35 -16.37
C GLU A 52 -15.21 15.81 -16.19
N SER A 53 -14.46 15.19 -15.28
CA SER A 53 -13.06 15.54 -15.03
C SER A 53 -12.07 14.79 -15.90
N ASP A 54 -10.94 15.45 -16.13
CA ASP A 54 -9.75 14.85 -16.73
C ASP A 54 -8.79 14.28 -15.67
N PHE A 55 -9.28 13.89 -14.49
CA PHE A 55 -8.43 13.26 -13.49
C PHE A 55 -8.01 11.86 -13.97
N GLN A 56 -6.69 11.63 -13.99
CA GLN A 56 -6.13 10.30 -14.22
C GLN A 56 -6.14 9.49 -12.93
N VAL A 57 -5.73 10.11 -11.82
CA VAL A 57 -5.62 9.49 -10.50
C VAL A 57 -6.54 10.21 -9.51
N VAL A 58 -7.33 9.45 -8.74
CA VAL A 58 -8.23 9.99 -7.70
C VAL A 58 -7.91 9.36 -6.36
N VAL A 59 -7.49 10.19 -5.41
CA VAL A 59 -7.12 9.78 -4.05
C VAL A 59 -8.23 10.18 -3.07
N LEU A 60 -8.84 9.18 -2.40
CA LEU A 60 -9.82 9.41 -1.33
C LEU A 60 -9.12 9.36 0.02
N VAL A 61 -9.31 10.35 0.90
CA VAL A 61 -8.67 10.36 2.23
C VAL A 61 -9.74 10.56 3.30
N ASN A 62 -9.78 9.67 4.29
CA ASN A 62 -10.74 9.69 5.42
C ASN A 62 -12.24 9.63 5.04
N TYR A 63 -12.57 9.19 3.82
CA TYR A 63 -13.96 9.02 3.36
C TYR A 63 -14.66 7.83 4.06
N PRO A 64 -15.98 7.86 4.25
CA PRO A 64 -16.75 6.68 4.66
C PRO A 64 -16.56 5.51 3.69
N LEU A 65 -16.57 4.26 4.19
CA LEU A 65 -16.39 3.06 3.36
C LEU A 65 -17.40 2.98 2.21
N GLU A 66 -18.65 3.36 2.44
CA GLU A 66 -19.70 3.38 1.42
C GLU A 66 -19.36 4.30 0.24
N ASP A 67 -18.84 5.49 0.53
CA ASP A 67 -18.37 6.44 -0.49
C ASP A 67 -17.14 5.91 -1.21
N GLN A 68 -16.23 5.25 -0.51
CA GLN A 68 -15.06 4.64 -1.12
C GLN A 68 -15.43 3.50 -2.07
N ILE A 69 -16.42 2.67 -1.74
CA ILE A 69 -16.94 1.63 -2.64
C ILE A 69 -17.65 2.26 -3.85
N LYS A 70 -18.48 3.29 -3.62
CA LYS A 70 -19.24 4.00 -4.65
C LYS A 70 -18.31 4.69 -5.65
N TYR A 71 -17.47 5.60 -5.18
CA TYR A 71 -16.52 6.31 -6.02
C TYR A 71 -15.45 5.36 -6.56
N GLY A 72 -15.04 4.37 -5.76
CA GLY A 72 -14.25 3.21 -6.15
C GLY A 72 -14.70 2.56 -7.45
N SER A 73 -15.97 2.17 -7.49
CA SER A 73 -16.59 1.51 -8.64
C SER A 73 -16.70 2.42 -9.84
N ILE A 74 -17.17 3.66 -9.66
CA ILE A 74 -17.25 4.66 -10.76
C ILE A 74 -15.88 4.83 -11.42
N CYS A 75 -14.87 4.95 -10.56
CA CYS A 75 -13.51 5.14 -10.97
C CYS A 75 -12.95 3.91 -11.73
N TYR A 76 -13.19 2.71 -11.21
CA TYR A 76 -12.84 1.47 -11.89
C TYR A 76 -13.44 1.40 -13.30
N GLU A 77 -14.73 1.68 -13.45
CA GLU A 77 -15.44 1.62 -14.73
C GLU A 77 -14.91 2.64 -15.74
N LEU A 78 -14.67 3.88 -15.32
CA LEU A 78 -14.07 4.89 -16.19
C LEU A 78 -12.62 4.51 -16.60
N GLY A 79 -11.89 3.81 -15.72
CA GLY A 79 -10.52 3.38 -15.95
C GLY A 79 -10.39 2.30 -17.01
N ILE A 80 -11.22 1.26 -16.91
CA ILE A 80 -11.22 0.17 -17.90
C ILE A 80 -11.72 0.62 -19.29
N ASN A 81 -12.57 1.65 -19.33
CA ASN A 81 -13.20 2.14 -20.56
C ASN A 81 -12.43 3.29 -21.24
N SER A 82 -11.30 3.75 -20.69
CA SER A 82 -10.50 4.84 -21.26
C SER A 82 -9.40 4.34 -22.20
N LEU A 83 -9.04 5.16 -23.20
CA LEU A 83 -7.93 4.93 -24.12
C LEU A 83 -7.04 6.19 -24.19
N PRO A 84 -5.78 6.15 -23.71
CA PRO A 84 -5.18 5.05 -22.96
C PRO A 84 -5.91 4.84 -21.61
N PRO A 85 -5.93 3.60 -21.07
CA PRO A 85 -6.60 3.37 -19.79
C PRO A 85 -6.02 4.27 -18.69
N ARG A 86 -6.89 4.90 -17.91
CA ARG A 86 -6.51 5.74 -16.77
C ARG A 86 -6.07 4.82 -15.60
N GLY A 87 -5.07 5.22 -14.81
CA GLY A 87 -4.58 4.48 -13.63
C GLY A 87 -5.05 5.13 -12.32
N TRP A 88 -5.62 4.40 -11.35
CA TRP A 88 -6.42 5.00 -10.27
C TRP A 88 -5.91 4.52 -8.91
N ALA A 89 -5.62 5.40 -7.96
CA ALA A 89 -5.10 5.02 -6.65
C ALA A 89 -6.08 5.44 -5.56
N PHE A 90 -6.85 4.49 -5.00
CA PHE A 90 -7.68 4.81 -3.84
C PHE A 90 -6.84 4.75 -2.58
N LEU A 91 -6.96 5.77 -1.74
CA LEU A 91 -6.47 5.64 -0.39
C LEU A 91 -7.62 5.24 0.49
N PHE A 92 -7.30 4.32 1.40
CA PHE A 92 -8.01 4.23 2.64
C PHE A 92 -7.18 5.01 3.67
N PHE A 93 -7.85 5.75 4.54
CA PHE A 93 -7.20 6.41 5.67
C PHE A 93 -7.99 6.03 6.91
N PHE A 94 -7.39 5.21 7.75
CA PHE A 94 -7.79 4.94 9.13
C PHE A 94 -6.49 5.06 9.92
N ILE A 95 -6.39 6.07 10.76
CA ILE A 95 -5.11 6.38 11.39
C ILE A 95 -4.99 5.56 12.67
N ILE A 96 -3.73 5.15 12.88
CA ILE A 96 -3.10 4.48 14.03
C ILE A 96 -3.15 2.95 14.01
N HIS A 97 -4.09 2.31 13.33
CA HIS A 97 -4.43 0.97 13.81
C HIS A 97 -4.80 -0.07 12.76
N LEU A 98 -5.53 0.33 11.73
CA LEU A 98 -5.50 -0.32 10.44
C LEU A 98 -5.44 0.78 9.42
N THR A 99 -4.38 0.88 8.65
CA THR A 99 -4.50 1.63 7.40
C THR A 99 -4.47 0.63 6.28
N THR A 100 -5.63 0.40 5.69
CA THR A 100 -5.75 -0.21 4.37
C THR A 100 -5.28 0.84 3.36
N CYS A 101 -4.52 0.51 2.33
CA CYS A 101 -4.42 1.38 1.15
C CYS A 101 -4.82 0.55 -0.04
N PHE A 102 -5.69 1.09 -0.91
CA PHE A 102 -6.31 0.32 -1.98
C PHE A 102 -5.91 0.83 -3.35
N PHE A 103 -4.86 0.25 -3.91
CA PHE A 103 -4.38 0.69 -5.20
C PHE A 103 -5.16 -0.01 -6.31
N LEU A 104 -5.53 0.73 -7.36
CA LEU A 104 -6.20 0.21 -8.54
C LEU A 104 -5.47 0.67 -9.80
N VAL A 105 -4.26 0.15 -9.99
CA VAL A 105 -3.40 0.61 -11.07
C VAL A 105 -3.45 -0.38 -12.23
N PRO A 106 -4.33 -0.25 -13.23
CA PRO A 106 -3.95 -0.76 -14.54
C PRO A 106 -2.72 0.06 -14.94
N PHE A 107 -1.52 -0.53 -15.11
CA PHE A 107 -0.55 -0.19 -16.16
C PHE A 107 0.82 -0.88 -16.02
N PHE A 108 1.55 -0.81 -17.13
CA PHE A 108 2.66 -1.65 -17.55
C PHE A 108 4.05 -1.12 -17.16
N PHE A 109 4.95 -2.06 -16.94
CA PHE A 109 6.32 -1.84 -16.47
C PHE A 109 7.34 -1.63 -17.57
N PHE A 110 8.30 -0.74 -17.31
CA PHE A 110 9.62 -0.72 -17.95
C PHE A 110 10.72 -0.46 -16.93
N VAL A 111 11.74 -1.31 -16.90
CA VAL A 111 13.03 -1.05 -16.25
C VAL A 111 14.13 -1.70 -17.09
N GLU A 112 15.10 -0.93 -17.56
CA GLU A 112 16.31 -1.43 -18.21
C GLU A 112 17.41 -1.69 -17.17
N ASN A 113 18.21 -2.74 -17.38
CA ASN A 113 19.54 -2.87 -16.80
C ASN A 113 20.44 -3.73 -17.71
N ASN A 114 21.71 -3.30 -17.86
CA ASN A 114 22.74 -3.92 -18.69
C ASN A 114 23.61 -4.91 -17.90
N LYS A 115 23.96 -6.08 -18.48
CA LYS A 115 25.11 -6.95 -18.10
C LYS A 115 25.54 -7.85 -19.27
N ASN A 116 26.83 -8.19 -19.34
CA ASN A 116 27.51 -8.92 -20.44
C ASN A 116 27.71 -10.43 -20.15
N GLY A 117 27.90 -11.27 -21.19
CA GLY A 117 28.51 -12.62 -21.11
C GLY A 117 28.16 -13.64 -22.24
N ILE A 118 29.06 -14.62 -22.49
CA ILE A 118 29.25 -15.45 -23.73
C ILE A 118 29.24 -17.01 -23.51
N HIS A 119 28.36 -17.75 -24.25
CA HIS A 119 28.44 -19.11 -24.90
C HIS A 119 27.97 -20.52 -24.42
N GLY A 120 27.49 -21.38 -25.37
CA GLY A 120 27.45 -22.87 -25.32
C GLY A 120 26.26 -23.70 -25.94
N SER A 121 26.35 -24.20 -27.19
CA SER A 121 25.38 -25.14 -27.85
C SER A 121 25.08 -26.44 -27.07
N ALA A 122 23.95 -27.19 -27.13
CA ALA A 122 22.80 -27.31 -28.04
C ALA A 122 21.57 -27.94 -27.32
N SER A 123 20.36 -27.67 -27.85
CA SER A 123 19.01 -28.16 -27.50
C SER A 123 18.77 -28.67 -26.08
N PRO A 124 18.35 -27.80 -25.15
CA PRO A 124 18.15 -26.35 -25.33
C PRO A 124 19.49 -25.60 -25.31
N ALA A 125 19.59 -24.48 -26.02
CA ALA A 125 20.86 -23.77 -26.17
C ALA A 125 21.27 -23.11 -24.85
N VAL A 126 22.48 -23.37 -24.39
CA VAL A 126 22.99 -22.85 -23.12
C VAL A 126 23.89 -21.64 -23.38
N VAL A 127 23.64 -20.56 -22.68
CA VAL A 127 24.49 -19.38 -22.68
C VAL A 127 25.23 -19.37 -21.36
N GLN A 128 26.53 -19.59 -21.43
CA GLN A 128 27.46 -19.35 -20.34
C GLN A 128 27.81 -17.86 -20.31
N VAL A 129 28.19 -17.34 -19.16
CA VAL A 129 28.79 -16.01 -19.03
C VAL A 129 30.23 -16.16 -18.54
N HIS A 130 31.02 -15.10 -18.66
CA HIS A 130 32.41 -15.14 -18.21
C HIS A 130 32.51 -15.57 -16.73
N GLU A 131 33.51 -16.39 -16.39
CA GLU A 131 33.61 -17.03 -15.07
C GLU A 131 33.66 -16.04 -13.90
N ASP A 132 34.17 -14.84 -14.14
CA ASP A 132 34.26 -13.77 -13.14
C ASP A 132 32.95 -12.95 -12.96
N GLN A 133 31.92 -13.19 -13.78
CA GLN A 133 30.70 -12.38 -13.77
C GLN A 133 29.43 -13.23 -13.73
N ARG A 134 28.66 -13.12 -12.65
CA ARG A 134 27.31 -13.70 -12.56
C ARG A 134 26.32 -12.90 -13.41
N HIS A 135 25.45 -13.59 -14.16
CA HIS A 135 24.47 -12.92 -15.03
C HIS A 135 23.33 -12.26 -14.26
N GLY A 136 22.91 -12.82 -13.11
CA GLY A 136 21.87 -12.25 -12.25
C GLY A 136 20.47 -12.19 -12.87
N LEU A 137 20.16 -13.15 -13.76
CA LEU A 137 18.87 -13.31 -14.42
C LEU A 137 18.07 -14.41 -13.72
N GLU A 138 16.75 -14.36 -13.81
CA GLU A 138 15.83 -15.38 -13.29
C GLU A 138 15.03 -16.04 -14.43
N THR A 139 14.57 -17.28 -14.23
CA THR A 139 13.67 -17.94 -15.18
C THR A 139 12.46 -17.05 -15.48
N GLY A 140 12.22 -16.78 -16.76
CA GLY A 140 11.15 -15.94 -17.23
C GLY A 140 11.58 -14.53 -17.64
N ASP A 141 12.81 -14.11 -17.33
CA ASP A 141 13.42 -12.90 -17.89
C ASP A 141 13.62 -13.04 -19.40
N TRP A 142 13.69 -11.89 -20.09
CA TRP A 142 13.91 -11.85 -21.53
C TRP A 142 15.24 -11.19 -21.83
N VAL A 143 15.95 -11.70 -22.84
CA VAL A 143 17.24 -11.16 -23.29
C VAL A 143 17.28 -11.00 -24.80
N ARG A 144 17.90 -9.92 -25.29
CA ARG A 144 18.25 -9.73 -26.70
C ARG A 144 19.76 -9.87 -26.87
N PHE A 145 20.21 -10.43 -27.97
CA PHE A 145 21.63 -10.60 -28.25
C PHE A 145 22.12 -9.62 -29.32
N GLU A 146 23.38 -9.21 -29.24
CA GLU A 146 24.09 -8.46 -30.28
C GLU A 146 25.55 -8.93 -30.37
N GLU A 147 26.23 -8.58 -31.46
CA GLU A 147 27.67 -8.86 -31.67
C GLU A 147 28.08 -10.35 -31.61
N ILE A 148 27.13 -11.28 -31.78
CA ILE A 148 27.44 -12.71 -31.89
C ILE A 148 28.07 -13.01 -33.24
N LYS A 149 29.28 -13.60 -33.26
CA LYS A 149 29.92 -14.11 -34.48
C LYS A 149 29.54 -15.56 -34.74
N GLY A 150 29.33 -15.90 -36.02
CA GLY A 150 28.88 -17.24 -36.44
C GLY A 150 27.36 -17.37 -36.39
N MET A 151 26.77 -17.39 -35.19
CA MET A 151 25.32 -17.52 -34.97
C MET A 151 24.59 -16.15 -35.08
N THR A 152 24.71 -15.52 -36.25
CA THR A 152 24.25 -14.13 -36.49
C THR A 152 22.73 -13.97 -36.47
N GLU A 153 21.98 -15.06 -36.62
CA GLU A 153 20.52 -15.11 -36.56
C GLU A 153 20.00 -14.60 -35.21
N LEU A 154 20.76 -14.78 -34.13
CA LEU A 154 20.43 -14.27 -32.80
C LEU A 154 20.54 -12.74 -32.68
N ASN A 155 21.42 -12.10 -33.46
CA ASN A 155 21.62 -10.64 -33.39
C ASN A 155 20.39 -9.86 -33.90
N ASN A 156 19.65 -10.45 -34.84
CA ASN A 156 18.49 -9.81 -35.48
C ASN A 156 17.15 -10.28 -34.89
N ARG A 157 17.19 -11.09 -33.83
CA ARG A 157 15.98 -11.64 -33.20
C ARG A 157 15.46 -10.69 -32.12
N ASP A 158 14.14 -10.66 -31.98
CA ASP A 158 13.51 -10.09 -30.80
C ASP A 158 13.99 -10.79 -29.52
N ALA A 159 13.84 -10.12 -28.38
CA ALA A 159 14.22 -10.71 -27.10
C ALA A 159 13.57 -12.09 -26.90
N VAL A 160 14.33 -13.03 -26.33
CA VAL A 160 13.94 -14.42 -26.05
C VAL A 160 13.84 -14.64 -24.54
N GLN A 161 12.93 -15.51 -24.11
CA GLN A 161 12.77 -15.85 -22.70
C GLN A 161 13.87 -16.82 -22.26
N ILE A 162 14.37 -16.64 -21.04
CA ILE A 162 15.45 -17.46 -20.48
C ILE A 162 14.93 -18.41 -19.40
N LYS A 163 15.64 -19.52 -19.22
CA LYS A 163 15.49 -20.45 -18.10
C LYS A 163 16.80 -20.54 -17.32
N PHE A 164 16.74 -20.26 -16.03
CA PHE A 164 17.90 -20.26 -15.15
C PHE A 164 18.46 -21.69 -14.99
N LEU A 165 19.78 -21.85 -15.10
CA LEU A 165 20.47 -23.11 -14.81
C LEU A 165 21.43 -22.95 -13.63
N THR A 166 22.40 -22.04 -13.72
CA THR A 166 23.38 -21.74 -12.66
C THR A 166 23.63 -20.23 -12.61
N PRO A 167 24.35 -19.67 -11.62
CA PRO A 167 24.71 -18.25 -11.64
C PRO A 167 25.54 -17.78 -12.85
N PHE A 168 26.07 -18.72 -13.63
CA PHE A 168 26.93 -18.49 -14.80
C PHE A 168 26.35 -19.04 -16.09
N THR A 169 25.18 -19.70 -16.06
CA THR A 169 24.58 -20.30 -17.25
C THR A 169 23.07 -20.17 -17.24
N PHE A 170 22.50 -19.87 -18.41
CA PHE A 170 21.06 -19.89 -18.64
C PHE A 170 20.74 -20.53 -19.99
N GLU A 171 19.51 -21.00 -20.11
CA GLU A 171 18.99 -21.70 -21.28
C GLU A 171 18.10 -20.76 -22.09
N ILE A 172 18.19 -20.82 -23.42
CA ILE A 172 17.29 -20.14 -24.38
C ILE A 172 16.61 -21.17 -25.31
N ASP A 173 15.65 -20.69 -26.10
CA ASP A 173 14.94 -21.48 -27.12
C ASP A 173 15.88 -22.26 -28.06
N ASP A 174 15.32 -23.24 -28.76
CA ASP A 174 16.07 -24.05 -29.73
C ASP A 174 16.77 -23.20 -30.81
N THR A 175 18.09 -23.40 -30.93
CA THR A 175 18.96 -22.78 -31.94
C THR A 175 19.50 -23.81 -32.94
N SER A 176 18.92 -25.02 -33.02
CA SER A 176 19.38 -26.10 -33.90
C SER A 176 19.43 -25.73 -35.38
N SER A 177 18.57 -24.78 -35.80
CA SER A 177 18.50 -24.26 -37.17
C SER A 177 19.49 -23.13 -37.46
N PHE A 178 20.28 -22.69 -36.48
CA PHE A 178 21.17 -21.55 -36.63
C PHE A 178 22.60 -21.98 -36.99
N SER A 179 23.32 -21.03 -37.56
CA SER A 179 24.75 -21.17 -37.86
C SER A 179 25.56 -21.47 -36.60
N GLU A 180 26.65 -22.23 -36.77
CA GLU A 180 27.58 -22.53 -35.69
C GLU A 180 28.17 -21.22 -35.13
N TYR A 181 28.20 -21.13 -33.81
CA TYR A 181 28.84 -20.01 -33.15
C TYR A 181 30.37 -20.02 -33.30
N LYS A 182 30.95 -18.82 -33.45
CA LYS A 182 32.39 -18.64 -33.68
C LYS A 182 33.11 -17.73 -32.69
N GLY A 183 32.40 -16.97 -31.85
CA GLY A 183 33.04 -16.05 -30.90
C GLY A 183 32.18 -14.83 -30.56
N GLU A 184 32.55 -14.15 -29.47
CA GLU A 184 31.94 -12.89 -29.01
C GLU A 184 30.42 -12.95 -28.72
N GLY A 185 29.83 -11.84 -28.33
CA GLY A 185 28.40 -11.76 -28.03
C GLY A 185 28.11 -10.98 -26.77
N LEU A 186 27.18 -10.06 -26.91
CA LEU A 186 26.57 -9.32 -25.82
C LEU A 186 25.12 -9.76 -25.70
N TYR A 187 24.59 -9.74 -24.48
CA TYR A 187 23.16 -9.84 -24.26
C TYR A 187 22.68 -8.66 -23.44
N PHE A 188 21.43 -8.28 -23.63
CA PHE A 188 20.76 -7.18 -22.94
C PHE A 188 19.47 -7.71 -22.34
N GLN A 189 19.27 -7.51 -21.04
CA GLN A 189 18.00 -7.86 -20.41
C GLN A 189 16.92 -6.89 -20.88
N VAL A 190 15.85 -7.43 -21.46
CA VAL A 190 14.70 -6.67 -21.94
C VAL A 190 13.53 -6.93 -21.00
N LYS A 191 13.05 -5.93 -20.26
CA LYS A 191 11.81 -6.09 -19.50
C LYS A 191 10.61 -5.90 -20.42
N LYS A 192 9.87 -6.98 -20.64
CA LYS A 192 8.61 -6.91 -21.39
C LYS A 192 7.51 -6.24 -20.53
N PRO A 193 6.61 -5.45 -21.14
CA PRO A 193 5.45 -4.90 -20.46
C PRO A 193 4.63 -6.01 -19.80
N LYS A 194 4.50 -5.98 -18.46
CA LYS A 194 3.63 -6.89 -17.71
C LYS A 194 2.29 -6.21 -17.43
N ARG A 195 1.19 -6.84 -17.81
CA ARG A 195 -0.15 -6.41 -17.42
C ARG A 195 -0.47 -6.98 -16.04
N ILE A 196 -0.79 -6.11 -15.08
CA ILE A 196 -1.34 -6.51 -13.78
C ILE A 196 -2.81 -6.11 -13.74
N ALA A 197 -3.67 -7.06 -13.40
CA ALA A 197 -5.10 -6.83 -13.23
C ALA A 197 -5.40 -6.51 -11.76
N PHE A 198 -6.21 -5.49 -11.55
CA PHE A 198 -6.66 -5.06 -10.22
C PHE A 198 -8.16 -5.35 -10.10
N SER A 199 -8.60 -5.87 -8.96
CA SER A 199 -10.01 -6.12 -8.67
C SER A 199 -10.66 -4.87 -8.08
N ARG A 200 -12.00 -4.77 -8.14
CA ARG A 200 -12.74 -3.67 -7.50
C ARG A 200 -12.57 -3.73 -5.98
N LEU A 201 -12.68 -2.58 -5.30
CA LEU A 201 -12.64 -2.53 -3.83
C LEU A 201 -13.68 -3.46 -3.21
N GLN A 202 -14.90 -3.48 -3.72
CA GLN A 202 -15.97 -4.36 -3.21
C GLN A 202 -15.60 -5.84 -3.28
N ASP A 203 -14.88 -6.26 -4.32
CA ASP A 203 -14.43 -7.65 -4.47
C ASP A 203 -13.27 -7.95 -3.53
N GLN A 204 -12.36 -7.00 -3.34
CA GLN A 204 -11.24 -7.12 -2.41
C GLN A 204 -11.65 -7.10 -0.93
N LEU A 205 -12.79 -6.48 -0.59
CA LEU A 205 -13.35 -6.60 0.75
C LEU A 205 -13.88 -8.01 1.05
N LYS A 206 -14.19 -8.81 0.01
CA LYS A 206 -14.63 -10.21 0.15
C LYS A 206 -13.45 -11.19 0.07
N THR A 207 -12.49 -10.90 -0.81
CA THR A 207 -11.33 -11.76 -1.05
C THR A 207 -10.08 -10.88 -1.18
N PRO A 208 -9.52 -10.43 -0.05
CA PRO A 208 -8.43 -9.46 -0.05
C PRO A 208 -7.11 -10.09 -0.49
N SER A 209 -6.32 -9.30 -1.22
CA SER A 209 -4.91 -9.58 -1.51
C SER A 209 -4.03 -8.62 -0.73
N PHE A 210 -3.29 -9.16 0.25
CA PHE A 210 -2.48 -8.38 1.18
C PHE A 210 -1.01 -8.33 0.77
N LEU A 211 -0.45 -7.12 0.77
CA LEU A 211 0.98 -6.90 0.88
C LEU A 211 1.34 -6.78 2.36
N MET A 212 2.20 -7.68 2.81
CA MET A 212 2.71 -7.66 4.17
C MET A 212 3.75 -6.54 4.34
N SER A 213 3.56 -5.71 5.37
CA SER A 213 4.50 -4.63 5.73
C SER A 213 5.58 -5.09 6.71
N ASP A 214 5.29 -6.07 7.56
CA ASP A 214 6.20 -6.59 8.58
C ASP A 214 6.07 -8.12 8.70
N PHE A 215 7.12 -8.84 8.26
CA PHE A 215 7.20 -10.30 8.29
C PHE A 215 7.18 -10.89 9.71
N THR A 216 7.48 -10.09 10.74
CA THR A 216 7.46 -10.54 12.13
C THR A 216 6.08 -10.50 12.76
N LYS A 217 5.11 -9.83 12.12
CA LYS A 217 3.72 -9.73 12.58
C LYS A 217 2.82 -10.82 12.01
N ASP A 218 3.37 -11.69 11.15
CA ASP A 218 2.68 -12.77 10.44
C ASP A 218 2.90 -14.15 11.08
N CYS A 219 3.88 -14.29 11.98
CA CYS A 219 4.05 -15.50 12.77
C CYS A 219 3.21 -15.43 14.05
N GLY A 220 2.20 -16.31 14.13
CA GLY A 220 1.52 -16.63 15.37
C GLY A 220 2.51 -17.06 16.44
N GLN A 221 2.86 -16.09 17.28
CA GLN A 221 3.62 -16.14 18.53
C GLN A 221 5.15 -16.19 18.41
N ARG A 222 5.82 -15.30 19.15
CA ARG A 222 7.21 -15.49 19.62
C ARG A 222 7.40 -16.72 20.54
N HIS A 223 6.47 -17.67 20.58
CA HIS A 223 6.62 -18.92 21.29
C HIS A 223 6.03 -20.05 20.44
N ILE A 224 6.88 -20.70 19.66
CA ILE A 224 7.17 -22.15 19.71
C ILE A 224 7.98 -22.46 18.45
N PHE A 225 9.30 -22.44 18.64
CA PHE A 225 10.26 -23.13 17.79
C PHE A 225 9.89 -24.63 17.79
N TYR A 226 9.72 -25.22 16.61
CA TYR A 226 9.63 -26.67 16.37
C TYR A 226 8.50 -27.43 17.10
N GLN A 227 7.47 -27.86 16.35
CA GLN A 227 7.27 -29.29 16.03
C GLN A 227 5.93 -29.53 15.32
N VAL A 228 5.99 -30.46 14.37
CA VAL A 228 4.91 -31.25 13.73
C VAL A 228 4.04 -30.55 12.67
N HIS A 229 4.18 -31.09 11.45
CA HIS A 229 3.19 -31.15 10.37
C HIS A 229 1.72 -31.10 10.87
N ASN A 230 0.89 -30.32 10.17
CA ASN A 230 -0.59 -30.18 10.27
C ASN A 230 -1.18 -29.04 11.14
N PHE A 231 -0.71 -27.79 11.04
CA PHE A 231 -1.40 -26.64 11.66
C PHE A 231 -1.35 -25.36 10.79
N PHE A 232 -2.24 -25.29 9.80
CA PHE A 232 -2.41 -24.15 8.88
C PHE A 232 -3.46 -23.16 9.45
N PHE A 233 -3.29 -22.65 10.68
CA PHE A 233 -4.33 -21.86 11.37
C PHE A 233 -3.91 -20.65 12.25
N PRO A 234 -2.63 -20.36 12.57
CA PRO A 234 -2.28 -19.11 13.27
C PRO A 234 -2.22 -17.86 12.38
N LEU A 235 -2.13 -18.06 11.05
CA LEU A 235 -1.84 -17.03 10.04
C LEU A 235 -2.98 -16.00 9.88
N CYS A 236 -4.23 -16.41 10.10
CA CYS A 236 -5.40 -15.54 9.91
C CYS A 236 -5.73 -14.65 11.12
N TYR A 237 -5.11 -14.84 12.28
CA TYR A 237 -5.64 -14.30 13.54
C TYR A 237 -5.57 -12.76 13.64
N LEU A 238 -4.38 -12.21 13.42
CA LEU A 238 -4.14 -10.77 13.55
C LEU A 238 -4.76 -10.01 12.37
N ILE A 239 -4.65 -10.58 11.15
CA ILE A 239 -5.22 -10.02 9.93
C ILE A 239 -6.76 -10.00 10.02
N LYS A 240 -7.40 -11.10 10.46
CA LYS A 240 -8.86 -11.17 10.62
C LYS A 240 -9.35 -10.29 11.77
N THR A 241 -8.67 -10.26 12.92
CA THR A 241 -9.01 -9.32 14.02
C THR A 241 -8.93 -7.88 13.53
N LYS A 242 -7.91 -7.58 12.73
CA LYS A 242 -7.74 -6.28 12.12
C LYS A 242 -8.91 -5.98 11.16
N ASP A 243 -9.17 -6.82 10.18
CA ASP A 243 -10.29 -6.65 9.23
C ASP A 243 -11.64 -6.47 9.95
N LEU A 244 -11.93 -7.30 10.96
CA LEU A 244 -13.15 -7.20 11.77
C LEU A 244 -13.24 -5.87 12.54
N SER A 245 -12.12 -5.41 13.10
CA SER A 245 -12.07 -4.10 13.79
C SER A 245 -12.42 -2.96 12.84
N PHE A 246 -11.93 -3.04 11.60
CA PHE A 246 -12.17 -2.04 10.58
C PHE A 246 -13.63 -2.02 10.13
N PHE A 247 -14.22 -3.20 9.84
CA PHE A 247 -15.63 -3.28 9.48
C PHE A 247 -16.53 -2.84 10.64
N ALA A 248 -16.20 -3.22 11.88
CA ALA A 248 -16.93 -2.79 13.07
C ALA A 248 -16.86 -1.27 13.26
N LEU A 249 -15.70 -0.64 13.04
CA LEU A 249 -15.52 0.81 13.07
C LEU A 249 -16.29 1.51 11.95
N CYS A 250 -16.27 0.97 10.74
CA CYS A 250 -17.07 1.49 9.63
C CYS A 250 -18.56 1.46 9.96
N ALA A 251 -19.06 0.34 10.49
CA ALA A 251 -20.44 0.20 10.92
C ALA A 251 -20.80 1.17 12.06
N PHE A 252 -19.91 1.35 13.05
CA PHE A 252 -20.10 2.32 14.12
C PHE A 252 -20.20 3.74 13.56
N ARG A 253 -19.28 4.12 12.66
CA ARG A 253 -19.28 5.46 12.04
C ARG A 253 -20.51 5.68 11.19
N GLN A 254 -20.96 4.69 10.45
CA GLN A 254 -22.18 4.77 9.65
C GLN A 254 -23.42 4.98 10.53
N LYS A 255 -23.51 4.28 11.66
CA LYS A 255 -24.63 4.41 12.60
C LYS A 255 -24.63 5.75 13.35
N ASN A 256 -23.45 6.21 13.80
CA ASN A 256 -23.34 7.33 14.75
C ASN A 256 -22.91 8.65 14.09
N GLY A 257 -22.50 8.65 12.82
CA GLY A 257 -21.95 9.82 12.13
C GLY A 257 -20.58 10.30 12.65
N ARG A 258 -19.97 9.56 13.59
CA ARG A 258 -18.70 9.89 14.24
C ARG A 258 -17.89 8.63 14.57
N PHE A 259 -16.61 8.81 14.83
CA PHE A 259 -15.78 7.77 15.44
C PHE A 259 -16.05 7.66 16.96
N PRO A 260 -15.70 6.53 17.58
CA PRO A 260 -15.63 6.39 19.04
C PRO A 260 -14.81 7.51 19.69
N HIS A 261 -15.27 7.97 20.86
CA HIS A 261 -14.53 8.96 21.64
C HIS A 261 -13.39 8.28 22.43
N PRO A 262 -12.19 8.89 22.54
CA PRO A 262 -11.03 8.28 23.21
C PRO A 262 -11.22 7.89 24.67
N THR A 263 -12.16 8.54 25.36
CA THR A 263 -12.48 8.27 26.78
C THR A 263 -13.81 7.52 26.96
N SER A 264 -14.52 7.16 25.90
CA SER A 264 -15.82 6.48 25.99
C SER A 264 -15.63 4.96 25.97
N GLU A 265 -15.79 4.32 27.11
CA GLU A 265 -15.85 2.86 27.18
C GLU A 265 -17.08 2.31 26.45
N GLU A 266 -18.20 3.03 26.50
CA GLU A 266 -19.44 2.64 25.83
C GLU A 266 -19.24 2.54 24.32
N ASP A 267 -18.62 3.55 23.70
CA ASP A 267 -18.34 3.53 22.26
C ASP A 267 -17.39 2.39 21.89
N ALA A 268 -16.34 2.19 22.69
CA ALA A 268 -15.35 1.15 22.45
C ALA A 268 -15.97 -0.26 22.58
N ASN A 269 -16.78 -0.48 23.61
CA ASN A 269 -17.52 -1.73 23.79
C ASN A 269 -18.55 -1.97 22.68
N ALA A 270 -19.19 -0.91 22.15
CA ALA A 270 -20.08 -1.03 21.01
C ALA A 270 -19.35 -1.50 19.74
N VAL A 271 -18.11 -1.05 19.52
CA VAL A 271 -17.26 -1.55 18.41
C VAL A 271 -16.84 -3.00 18.64
N VAL A 272 -16.41 -3.36 19.85
CA VAL A 272 -16.06 -4.75 20.20
C VAL A 272 -17.26 -5.68 19.98
N GLN A 273 -18.45 -5.28 20.43
CA GLN A 273 -19.67 -6.04 20.24
C GLN A 273 -20.00 -6.19 18.75
N LYS A 274 -19.82 -5.14 17.95
CA LYS A 274 -20.05 -5.21 16.51
C LYS A 274 -19.07 -6.13 15.81
N ALA A 275 -17.81 -6.15 16.22
CA ALA A 275 -16.82 -7.09 15.71
C ALA A 275 -17.21 -8.55 16.00
N LYS A 276 -17.71 -8.84 17.22
CA LYS A 276 -18.24 -10.16 17.58
C LYS A 276 -19.45 -10.57 16.73
N GLU A 277 -20.36 -9.64 16.44
CA GLU A 277 -21.50 -9.91 15.56
C GLU A 277 -21.05 -10.29 14.14
N ILE A 278 -20.06 -9.58 13.59
CA ILE A 278 -19.53 -9.86 12.25
C ILE A 278 -18.80 -11.22 12.25
N GLU A 279 -18.00 -11.51 13.28
CA GLU A 279 -17.32 -12.81 13.41
C GLU A 279 -18.31 -13.97 13.47
N ASN A 280 -19.39 -13.84 14.26
CA ASN A 280 -20.40 -14.90 14.40
C ASN A 280 -21.22 -15.13 13.13
N ALA A 281 -21.28 -14.13 12.23
CA ALA A 281 -21.95 -14.26 10.94
C ALA A 281 -21.07 -14.96 9.88
N GLU A 282 -19.76 -15.09 10.12
CA GLU A 282 -18.85 -15.79 9.22
C GLU A 282 -18.66 -17.25 9.64
N GLU A 283 -18.60 -18.16 8.66
CA GLU A 283 -18.25 -19.56 8.90
C GLU A 283 -16.76 -19.67 9.29
N GLY A 284 -16.49 -19.75 10.59
CA GLY A 284 -15.15 -19.97 11.13
C GLY A 284 -14.92 -19.20 12.42
N LYS A 285 -14.94 -19.93 13.54
CA LYS A 285 -14.61 -19.37 14.86
C LYS A 285 -13.13 -18.97 14.89
N SER A 286 -12.87 -17.67 14.89
CA SER A 286 -11.60 -17.12 15.36
C SER A 286 -11.73 -16.75 16.85
N SER A 287 -10.62 -16.39 17.48
CA SER A 287 -10.65 -15.81 18.83
C SER A 287 -10.40 -14.31 18.70
N LEU A 288 -11.40 -13.45 18.86
CA LEU A 288 -11.15 -12.00 18.85
C LEU A 288 -10.28 -11.57 20.04
N ASN A 289 -9.26 -10.74 19.78
CA ASN A 289 -8.54 -10.06 20.86
C ASN A 289 -9.30 -8.79 21.27
N GLU A 290 -10.17 -8.93 22.26
CA GLU A 290 -11.03 -7.83 22.74
C GLU A 290 -10.22 -6.63 23.28
N LYS A 291 -9.07 -6.88 23.92
CA LYS A 291 -8.22 -5.79 24.45
C LYS A 291 -7.67 -4.94 23.31
N ILE A 292 -7.22 -5.57 22.24
CA ILE A 292 -6.76 -4.87 21.03
C ILE A 292 -7.95 -4.12 20.41
N LEU A 293 -9.09 -4.77 20.15
CA LEU A 293 -10.29 -4.12 19.59
C LEU A 293 -10.76 -2.90 20.39
N PHE A 294 -10.75 -3.01 21.71
CA PHE A 294 -11.11 -1.92 22.59
C PHE A 294 -10.14 -0.74 22.49
N GLY A 295 -8.83 -1.02 22.49
CA GLY A 295 -7.79 -0.01 22.24
C GLY A 295 -7.97 0.66 20.89
N LEU A 296 -8.09 -0.15 19.82
CA LEU A 296 -8.32 0.27 18.43
C LEU A 296 -9.48 1.25 18.31
N ALA A 297 -10.61 0.91 18.95
CA ALA A 297 -11.80 1.73 18.90
C ALA A 297 -11.54 3.13 19.47
N ARG A 298 -10.92 3.22 20.64
CA ARG A 298 -10.72 4.49 21.37
C ARG A 298 -9.86 5.48 20.62
N CYS A 299 -8.82 5.02 19.95
CA CYS A 299 -7.91 5.90 19.19
C CYS A 299 -8.29 6.10 17.72
N SER A 300 -9.42 5.52 17.26
CA SER A 300 -9.79 5.53 15.83
C SER A 300 -10.04 6.92 15.22
N SER A 301 -10.26 7.94 16.05
CA SER A 301 -10.46 9.33 15.63
C SER A 301 -9.17 10.14 15.50
N ALA A 302 -8.05 9.66 16.06
CA ALA A 302 -6.83 10.44 16.21
C ALA A 302 -5.92 10.33 14.98
N VAL A 303 -5.26 11.44 14.61
CA VAL A 303 -4.27 11.49 13.54
C VAL A 303 -2.85 11.68 14.07
N ILE A 304 -2.04 10.61 14.03
CA ILE A 304 -0.63 10.65 14.47
C ILE A 304 0.28 11.02 13.30
N ASN A 305 1.11 12.05 13.50
CA ASN A 305 1.96 12.62 12.45
C ASN A 305 2.91 11.60 11.79
N PRO A 306 3.71 10.78 12.53
CA PRO A 306 4.54 9.74 11.92
C PRO A 306 3.77 8.75 11.02
N MET A 307 2.57 8.34 11.45
CA MET A 307 1.73 7.43 10.66
C MET A 307 1.22 8.11 9.38
N ALA A 308 0.76 9.36 9.50
CA ALA A 308 0.33 10.15 8.36
C ALA A 308 1.48 10.40 7.36
N ALA A 309 2.70 10.64 7.85
CA ALA A 309 3.89 10.84 7.02
C ALA A 309 4.29 9.56 6.28
N PHE A 310 4.35 8.42 6.97
CA PHE A 310 4.65 7.12 6.35
C PHE A 310 3.66 6.80 5.21
N LEU A 311 2.37 6.88 5.51
CA LEU A 311 1.31 6.59 4.53
C LEU A 311 1.30 7.61 3.39
N GLY A 312 1.47 8.90 3.70
CA GLY A 312 1.59 9.94 2.69
C GLY A 312 2.74 9.68 1.71
N GLY A 313 3.87 9.18 2.19
CA GLY A 313 5.00 8.77 1.36
C GLY A 313 4.70 7.56 0.48
N VAL A 314 4.17 6.48 1.07
CA VAL A 314 3.75 5.27 0.32
C VAL A 314 2.78 5.65 -0.80
N VAL A 315 1.78 6.45 -0.45
CA VAL A 315 0.72 6.85 -1.36
C VAL A 315 1.23 7.78 -2.45
N GLY A 316 2.03 8.77 -2.09
CA GLY A 316 2.64 9.68 -3.05
C GLY A 316 3.42 8.89 -4.10
N GLN A 317 4.15 7.85 -3.67
CA GLN A 317 4.85 6.96 -4.58
C GLN A 317 3.89 6.15 -5.46
N GLU A 318 2.82 5.57 -4.91
CA GLU A 318 1.84 4.82 -5.70
C GLU A 318 1.10 5.67 -6.73
N VAL A 319 0.83 6.95 -6.43
CA VAL A 319 0.31 7.91 -7.42
C VAL A 319 1.30 8.07 -8.57
N LEU A 320 2.61 8.18 -8.30
CA LEU A 320 3.62 8.23 -9.36
C LEU A 320 3.67 6.95 -10.18
N LYS A 321 3.56 5.77 -9.55
CA LYS A 321 3.48 4.48 -10.27
C LYS A 321 2.25 4.44 -11.17
N ALA A 322 1.10 4.91 -10.67
CA ALA A 322 -0.14 4.97 -11.44
C ALA A 322 -0.05 5.90 -12.66
N CYS A 323 0.63 7.04 -12.53
CA CYS A 323 0.82 7.99 -13.63
C CYS A 323 1.85 7.52 -14.67
N THR A 324 2.85 6.74 -14.26
CA THR A 324 4.05 6.48 -15.10
C THR A 324 4.20 5.04 -15.57
N GLY A 325 3.54 4.07 -14.93
CA GLY A 325 3.82 2.64 -15.13
C GLY A 325 5.19 2.19 -14.62
N LYS A 326 5.92 3.06 -13.91
CA LYS A 326 7.25 2.73 -13.38
C LYS A 326 7.13 2.12 -11.99
N PHE A 327 7.89 1.04 -11.74
CA PHE A 327 7.88 0.22 -10.51
C PHE A 327 6.62 -0.62 -10.28
N SER A 328 6.72 -1.58 -9.35
CA SER A 328 5.60 -2.45 -9.00
C SER A 328 4.59 -1.73 -8.12
N PRO A 329 3.33 -1.59 -8.56
CA PRO A 329 2.29 -1.10 -7.67
C PRO A 329 2.03 -2.11 -6.56
N ILE A 330 1.56 -1.61 -5.42
CA ILE A 330 1.04 -2.48 -4.36
C ILE A 330 -0.21 -3.19 -4.90
N HIS A 331 -0.28 -4.51 -4.71
CA HIS A 331 -1.38 -5.35 -5.21
C HIS A 331 -1.98 -6.16 -4.05
N GLN A 332 -3.14 -5.81 -3.49
CA GLN A 332 -3.82 -4.50 -3.64
C GLN A 332 -3.92 -3.75 -2.31
N ILE A 333 -3.94 -4.48 -1.20
CA ILE A 333 -4.12 -3.93 0.14
C ILE A 333 -2.79 -3.95 0.90
N LEU A 334 -2.35 -2.78 1.34
CA LEU A 334 -1.30 -2.67 2.36
C LEU A 334 -1.96 -2.45 3.72
N TYR A 335 -1.50 -3.19 4.74
CA TYR A 335 -1.77 -2.88 6.14
C TYR A 335 -0.48 -2.53 6.87
N PHE A 336 -0.54 -1.52 7.73
CA PHE A 336 0.54 -1.15 8.63
C PHE A 336 0.01 -0.78 10.01
N ASP A 337 0.75 -1.18 11.04
CA ASP A 337 0.49 -0.84 12.43
C ASP A 337 1.84 -0.67 13.17
N ALA A 338 1.79 0.08 14.26
CA ALA A 338 2.91 0.29 15.17
C ALA A 338 2.44 0.14 16.62
N PHE A 339 1.79 -0.98 16.95
CA PHE A 339 1.31 -1.26 18.31
C PHE A 339 2.42 -1.19 19.36
N GLU A 340 3.65 -1.46 18.96
CA GLU A 340 4.84 -1.42 19.80
C GLU A 340 5.12 -0.01 20.36
N ALA A 341 4.57 1.03 19.72
CA ALA A 341 4.68 2.41 20.19
C ALA A 341 3.70 2.74 21.33
N LEU A 342 2.67 1.93 21.55
CA LEU A 342 1.68 2.18 22.59
C LEU A 342 2.28 2.02 23.99
N PRO A 343 1.76 2.75 25.00
CA PRO A 343 2.17 2.55 26.39
C PRO A 343 1.97 1.09 26.82
N SER A 344 2.99 0.49 27.42
CA SER A 344 2.93 -0.90 27.91
C SER A 344 2.14 -1.07 29.21
N ALA A 345 2.00 0.02 29.98
CA ALA A 345 1.20 0.05 31.20
C ALA A 345 -0.25 0.44 30.91
N ASP A 346 -1.21 -0.15 31.63
CA ASP A 346 -2.60 0.29 31.57
C ASP A 346 -2.70 1.67 32.26
N VAL A 347 -2.95 2.70 31.44
CA VAL A 347 -3.05 4.10 31.87
C VAL A 347 -4.52 4.46 32.10
N PRO A 348 -4.88 5.23 33.16
CA PRO A 348 -6.26 5.65 33.40
C PRO A 348 -6.89 6.40 32.23
N LEU A 349 -8.21 6.24 32.01
CA LEU A 349 -8.93 6.92 30.92
C LEU A 349 -8.77 8.45 30.92
N THR A 350 -8.62 9.04 32.10
CA THR A 350 -8.44 10.49 32.29
C THR A 350 -7.18 11.03 31.61
N GLN A 351 -6.22 10.17 31.26
CA GLN A 351 -5.00 10.54 30.55
C GLN A 351 -5.25 10.83 29.07
N TYR A 352 -6.33 10.29 28.49
CA TYR A 352 -6.69 10.44 27.08
C TYR A 352 -7.74 11.53 26.84
N ALA A 353 -8.11 12.28 27.89
CA ALA A 353 -9.08 13.35 27.77
C ALA A 353 -8.51 14.51 26.93
N PRO A 354 -9.30 15.06 25.98
CA PRO A 354 -8.85 16.17 25.15
C PRO A 354 -8.55 17.41 26.01
N LEU A 355 -7.49 18.13 25.66
CA LEU A 355 -7.11 19.40 26.30
C LEU A 355 -7.48 20.62 25.44
N HIS A 356 -8.17 20.40 24.32
CA HIS A 356 -8.52 21.41 23.33
C HIS A 356 -7.29 22.10 22.74
N CYS A 357 -6.25 21.32 22.51
CA CYS A 357 -4.96 21.79 22.02
C CYS A 357 -4.58 21.11 20.70
N ARG A 358 -3.49 21.58 20.09
CA ARG A 358 -2.94 21.00 18.85
C ARG A 358 -2.35 19.60 19.01
N TYR A 359 -2.32 19.04 20.23
CA TYR A 359 -1.77 17.72 20.52
C TYR A 359 -2.86 16.72 20.92
N ASP A 360 -4.15 17.08 20.82
CA ASP A 360 -5.26 16.25 21.30
C ASP A 360 -5.28 14.86 20.65
N ASP A 361 -4.89 14.73 19.38
CA ASP A 361 -4.82 13.42 18.73
C ASP A 361 -3.67 12.56 19.28
N ASN A 362 -2.52 13.17 19.62
CA ASN A 362 -1.45 12.43 20.29
C ASN A 362 -1.88 12.01 21.71
N ILE A 363 -2.55 12.91 22.43
CA ILE A 363 -3.05 12.66 23.79
C ILE A 363 -4.09 11.54 23.79
N ALA A 364 -4.97 11.49 22.80
CA ALA A 364 -5.99 10.44 22.64
C ALA A 364 -5.39 9.02 22.52
N VAL A 365 -4.09 8.91 22.23
CA VAL A 365 -3.42 7.65 21.87
C VAL A 365 -2.37 7.28 22.91
N PHE A 366 -1.58 8.26 23.32
CA PHE A 366 -0.43 8.07 24.20
C PHE A 366 -0.66 8.59 25.63
N GLY A 367 -1.70 9.40 25.82
CA GLY A 367 -1.98 10.08 27.07
C GLY A 367 -1.20 11.39 27.25
N LYS A 368 -1.75 12.29 28.07
CA LYS A 368 -1.17 13.62 28.34
C LYS A 368 0.21 13.56 29.00
N ASP A 369 0.46 12.59 29.88
CA ASP A 369 1.75 12.48 30.57
C ASP A 369 2.89 12.15 29.59
N LEU A 370 2.65 11.28 28.59
CA LEU A 370 3.66 11.00 27.58
C LEU A 370 3.85 12.20 26.65
N GLN A 371 2.77 12.89 26.28
CA GLN A 371 2.85 14.10 25.47
C GLN A 371 3.67 15.20 26.17
N GLU A 372 3.51 15.38 27.49
CA GLU A 372 4.30 16.32 28.27
C GLU A 372 5.79 15.91 28.33
N LYS A 373 6.08 14.62 28.47
CA LYS A 373 7.47 14.12 28.38
C LYS A 373 8.11 14.41 27.03
N VAL A 374 7.36 14.24 25.93
CA VAL A 374 7.85 14.55 24.57
C VAL A 374 8.14 16.05 24.42
N LEU A 375 7.29 16.92 24.96
CA LEU A 375 7.52 18.37 24.92
C LEU A 375 8.75 18.82 25.72
N ASN A 376 9.08 18.11 26.80
CA ASN A 376 10.23 18.39 27.66
C ASN A 376 11.50 17.62 27.27
N ALA A 377 11.44 16.79 26.24
CA ALA A 377 12.59 16.04 25.76
C ALA A 377 13.65 17.00 25.19
N LYS A 378 14.90 16.78 25.58
CA LYS A 378 16.06 17.48 25.01
C LYS A 378 16.78 16.50 24.09
N PHE A 379 16.86 16.86 22.81
CA PHE A 379 17.56 16.10 21.79
C PHE A 379 18.94 16.68 21.53
#